data_AF-A0AAP3Q3U2-F1
#
_entry.id   AF-A0AAP3Q3U2-F1
#
_cell.length_a   1.000
_cell.length_b   1.000
_cell.length_c   1.000
_cell.angle_alpha   90.00
_cell.angle_beta   90.00
_cell.angle_gamma   90.00
#
_symmetry.space_group_name_H-M   'P 1'
#
loop_
_entity.id
_entity.type
_entity.pdbx_description
1 polymer ?
#
loop_
_entity_poly.entity_id
_entity_poly.type
_entity_poly.pdbx_seq_one_letter_code
_entity_poly.pdbx_strand_id
1 'polypeptide(L)'
;MIQLIILLGIISIIDFSTKKIPIVVLVVMGMVGIASSFYAKQSIISVTVALIPGIVLMAAAFLTGEQIGYGDAAVVTLMGLFVTADIVCSTMVMGLTIAGTISVILIASGRAGRKKQIAFTPFLLLGYGLTEVFM
;
A
#
# COMPACT_ATOMS: atom_id res chain seq x y z
N MET A 1 14.54 -2.16 1.64
CA MET A 1 14.53 -0.68 1.58
C MET A 1 14.42 -0.20 0.12
N ILE A 2 15.49 -0.11 -0.67
CA ILE A 2 15.44 0.45 -2.07
C ILE A 2 14.53 -0.35 -3.02
N GLN A 3 14.52 -1.69 -2.93
CA GLN A 3 13.69 -2.55 -3.78
C GLN A 3 12.18 -2.25 -3.63
N LEU A 4 11.73 -1.92 -2.41
CA LEU A 4 10.32 -1.64 -2.14
C LEU A 4 9.88 -0.32 -2.75
N ILE A 5 10.74 0.70 -2.71
CA ILE A 5 10.48 2.01 -3.34
C ILE A 5 10.33 1.86 -4.86
N ILE A 6 11.21 1.07 -5.50
CA ILE A 6 11.15 0.83 -6.95
C ILE A 6 9.86 0.08 -7.31
N LEU A 7 9.49 -0.94 -6.53
CA LEU A 7 8.29 -1.74 -6.77
C LEU A 7 7.00 -0.95 -6.54
N LEU A 8 6.88 -0.24 -5.41
CA LEU A 8 5.76 0.67 -5.15
C LEU A 8 5.71 1.78 -6.21
N GLY A 9 6.85 2.29 -6.67
CA GLY A 9 6.92 3.32 -7.72
C GLY A 9 6.28 2.85 -9.02
N ILE A 10 6.64 1.64 -9.46
CA ILE A 10 6.06 1.03 -10.66
C ILE A 10 4.55 0.81 -10.47
N ILE A 11 4.13 0.28 -9.31
CA ILE A 11 2.70 0.04 -9.04
C ILE A 11 1.93 1.35 -8.96
N SER A 12 2.48 2.38 -8.32
CA SER A 12 1.92 3.72 -8.21
C SER A 12 1.67 4.36 -9.59
N ILE A 13 2.65 4.25 -10.50
CA ILE A 13 2.51 4.74 -11.88
C ILE A 13 1.41 3.97 -12.64
N ILE A 14 1.34 2.65 -12.45
CA ILE A 14 0.33 1.80 -13.10
C ILE A 14 -1.07 2.07 -12.52
N ASP A 15 -1.18 2.25 -11.21
CA ASP A 15 -2.43 2.48 -10.49
C ASP A 15 -3.02 3.87 -10.82
N PHE A 16 -2.17 4.88 -10.96
CA PHE A 16 -2.56 6.21 -11.44
C PHE A 16 -3.12 6.20 -12.87
N SER A 17 -2.60 5.33 -13.73
CA SER A 17 -3.00 5.27 -15.14
C SER A 17 -4.20 4.35 -15.41
N THR A 18 -4.34 3.25 -14.65
CA THR A 18 -5.24 2.13 -15.04
C THR A 18 -6.32 1.79 -14.00
N LYS A 19 -6.21 2.30 -12.76
CA LYS A 19 -7.08 1.93 -11.61
C LYS A 19 -7.26 0.43 -11.38
N LYS A 20 -6.36 -0.38 -11.93
CA LYS A 20 -6.35 -1.83 -11.87
C LYS A 20 -4.91 -2.24 -11.68
N ILE A 21 -4.61 -2.82 -10.53
CA ILE A 21 -3.28 -3.35 -10.25
C ILE A 21 -3.16 -4.71 -10.95
N PRO A 22 -2.23 -4.89 -11.91
CA PRO A 22 -2.04 -6.16 -12.59
C PRO A 22 -1.54 -7.21 -11.59
N ILE A 23 -2.23 -8.36 -11.54
CA ILE A 23 -1.89 -9.50 -10.68
C ILE A 23 -0.43 -9.94 -10.85
N VAL A 24 0.13 -9.82 -12.06
CA VAL A 24 1.52 -10.15 -12.36
C VAL A 24 2.49 -9.36 -11.47
N VAL A 25 2.23 -8.06 -11.24
CA VAL A 25 3.11 -7.22 -10.42
C VAL A 25 3.00 -7.59 -8.94
N LEU A 26 1.80 -7.93 -8.46
CA LEU A 26 1.59 -8.44 -7.10
C LEU A 26 2.35 -9.77 -6.89
N VAL A 27 2.30 -10.68 -7.86
CA VAL A 27 3.00 -11.97 -7.79
C VAL A 27 4.52 -11.75 -7.75
N VAL A 28 5.06 -10.88 -8.60
CA VAL A 28 6.49 -10.53 -8.59
C VAL A 28 6.88 -9.91 -7.25
N MET A 29 6.08 -8.98 -6.74
CA MET A 29 6.32 -8.31 -5.47
C MET A 29 6.32 -9.29 -4.30
N GLY A 30 5.42 -10.28 -4.29
CA GLY A 30 5.41 -11.34 -3.29
C GLY A 30 6.63 -12.25 -3.36
N MET A 31 7.06 -12.65 -4.57
CA MET A 31 8.27 -13.47 -4.73
C MET A 31 9.53 -12.74 -4.23
N VAL A 32 9.69 -11.46 -4.60
CA VAL A 32 10.81 -10.65 -4.12
C VAL A 32 10.71 -10.41 -2.62
N GLY A 33 9.50 -10.21 -2.09
CA GLY A 33 9.23 -10.03 -0.66
C GLY A 33 9.70 -11.23 0.15
N ILE A 34 9.26 -12.43 -0.21
CA ILE A 34 9.66 -13.68 0.44
C ILE A 34 11.18 -13.84 0.41
N ALA A 35 11.82 -13.66 -0.76
CA ALA A 35 13.27 -13.74 -0.88
C ALA A 35 13.95 -12.74 0.07
N SER A 36 13.46 -11.50 0.13
CA SER A 36 14.01 -10.46 1.01
C SER A 36 13.86 -10.81 2.50
N SER A 37 12.73 -11.40 2.93
CA SER A 37 12.51 -11.82 4.31
C SER A 37 13.52 -12.89 4.73
N PHE A 38 13.85 -13.83 3.83
CA PHE A 38 14.89 -14.84 4.05
C PHE A 38 16.28 -14.21 4.15
N TYR A 39 16.62 -13.26 3.27
CA TYR A 39 17.90 -12.54 3.33
C TYR A 39 18.05 -11.71 4.61
N ALA A 40 16.98 -11.04 5.05
CA ALA A 40 16.96 -10.22 6.25
C ALA A 40 16.89 -11.03 7.56
N LYS A 41 16.82 -12.37 7.49
CA LYS A 41 16.62 -13.28 8.64
C LYS A 41 15.49 -12.80 9.57
N GLN A 42 14.41 -12.27 9.00
CA GLN A 42 13.30 -11.81 9.81
C GLN A 42 12.65 -12.98 10.53
N SER A 43 12.28 -12.76 11.79
CA SER A 43 11.49 -13.75 12.53
C SER A 43 10.15 -13.94 11.85
N ILE A 44 9.71 -15.20 11.72
CA ILE A 44 8.40 -15.57 11.16
C ILE A 44 7.27 -14.82 11.88
N ILE A 45 7.43 -14.58 13.19
CA ILE A 45 6.48 -13.82 14.00
C ILE A 45 6.40 -12.37 13.52
N SER A 46 7.54 -11.72 13.25
CA SER A 46 7.59 -10.33 12.79
C SER A 46 6.91 -10.18 11.42
N VAL A 47 7.21 -11.08 10.49
CA VAL A 47 6.57 -11.12 9.16
C VAL A 47 5.07 -11.32 9.31
N THR A 48 4.65 -12.31 10.11
CA THR A 48 3.22 -12.59 10.30
C THR A 48 2.47 -11.38 10.87
N VAL A 49 3.05 -10.70 11.86
CA VAL A 49 2.45 -9.50 12.45
C VAL A 49 2.40 -8.35 11.44
N ALA A 50 3.42 -8.19 10.59
CA ALA A 50 3.47 -7.17 9.55
C ALA A 50 2.46 -7.40 8.41
N LEU A 51 1.98 -8.65 8.21
CA LEU A 51 0.92 -8.97 7.25
C LEU A 51 -0.48 -8.64 7.76
N ILE A 52 -0.70 -8.63 9.08
CA ILE A 52 -2.03 -8.44 9.69
C ILE A 52 -2.74 -7.17 9.17
N PRO A 53 -2.11 -5.98 9.13
CA PRO A 53 -2.77 -4.76 8.67
C PRO A 53 -3.30 -4.87 7.23
N GLY A 54 -2.52 -5.51 6.35
CA GLY A 54 -2.91 -5.77 4.97
C GLY A 54 -4.07 -6.74 4.85
N ILE A 55 -4.06 -7.83 5.63
CA ILE A 55 -5.15 -8.81 5.67
C ILE A 55 -6.45 -8.17 6.16
N VAL A 56 -6.38 -7.32 7.20
CA VAL A 56 -7.53 -6.56 7.71
C VAL A 56 -8.09 -5.62 6.63
N LEU A 57 -7.22 -4.93 5.89
CA LEU A 57 -7.62 -4.11 4.74
C LEU A 57 -8.28 -4.93 3.63
N MET A 58 -7.78 -6.13 3.37
CA MET A 58 -8.31 -7.02 2.33
C MET A 58 -9.70 -7.55 2.73
N ALA A 59 -9.91 -7.87 4.00
CA ALA A 59 -11.22 -8.19 4.54
C ALA A 59 -12.19 -6.98 4.46
N ALA A 60 -11.71 -5.78 4.75
CA ALA A 60 -12.51 -4.55 4.58
C ALA A 60 -12.87 -4.29 3.10
N ALA A 61 -11.95 -4.54 2.16
CA ALA A 61 -12.22 -4.44 0.73
C ALA A 61 -13.29 -5.44 0.25
N PHE A 62 -13.28 -6.66 0.81
CA PHE A 62 -14.29 -7.66 0.55
C PHE A 62 -15.67 -7.24 1.07
N LEU A 63 -15.74 -6.77 2.32
CA LEU A 63 -17.00 -6.33 2.94
C LEU A 63 -17.60 -5.07 2.29
N THR A 64 -16.74 -4.18 1.77
CA THR A 64 -17.17 -2.91 1.15
C THR A 64 -17.52 -3.05 -0.34
N GLY A 65 -17.39 -4.24 -0.93
CA GLY A 65 -17.78 -4.51 -2.31
C GLY A 65 -16.99 -3.66 -3.33
N GLU A 66 -15.67 -3.65 -3.21
CA GLU A 66 -14.73 -2.90 -4.08
C GLU A 66 -14.74 -1.37 -3.93
N GLN A 67 -15.35 -0.81 -2.87
CA GLN A 67 -15.13 0.62 -2.57
C GLN A 67 -13.67 0.88 -2.17
N ILE A 68 -13.06 -0.05 -1.44
CA ILE A 68 -11.63 -0.11 -1.18
C ILE A 68 -11.00 -1.00 -2.25
N GLY A 69 -9.95 -0.53 -2.93
CA GLY A 69 -9.30 -1.27 -4.00
C GLY A 69 -8.64 -2.56 -3.49
N TYR A 70 -9.01 -3.72 -4.06
CA TYR A 70 -8.34 -4.99 -3.75
C TYR A 70 -6.85 -4.94 -4.03
N GLY A 71 -6.45 -4.22 -5.08
CA GLY A 71 -5.06 -4.01 -5.41
C GLY A 71 -4.31 -3.33 -4.26
N ASP A 72 -4.87 -2.25 -3.73
CA ASP A 72 -4.27 -1.47 -2.65
C ASP A 72 -4.08 -2.31 -1.37
N ALA A 73 -5.09 -3.10 -1.00
CA ALA A 73 -5.00 -4.01 0.14
C ALA A 73 -3.93 -5.10 -0.07
N ALA A 74 -3.81 -5.62 -1.30
CA ALA A 74 -2.76 -6.58 -1.64
C ALA A 74 -1.36 -5.96 -1.55
N VAL A 75 -1.18 -4.71 -2.01
CA VAL A 75 0.10 -3.99 -1.90
C VAL A 75 0.50 -3.82 -0.43
N VAL A 76 -0.42 -3.40 0.44
CA VAL A 76 -0.14 -3.26 1.88
C VAL A 76 0.21 -4.61 2.51
N THR A 77 -0.48 -5.68 2.12
CA THR A 77 -0.16 -7.04 2.59
C THR A 77 1.25 -7.43 2.17
N LEU A 78 1.60 -7.27 0.91
CA LEU A 78 2.93 -7.63 0.41
C LEU A 78 4.04 -6.74 0.98
N MET A 79 3.73 -5.49 1.33
CA MET A 79 4.66 -4.58 1.99
C MET A 79 5.17 -5.15 3.33
N GLY A 80 4.31 -5.84 4.09
CA GLY A 80 4.67 -6.50 5.34
C GLY A 80 5.69 -7.64 5.20
N LEU A 81 6.00 -8.09 3.98
CA LEU A 81 7.10 -9.05 3.74
C LEU A 81 8.48 -8.38 3.77
N PHE A 82 8.55 -7.07 3.53
CA PHE A 82 9.79 -6.34 3.38
C PHE A 82 10.14 -5.47 4.59
N VAL A 83 9.12 -5.03 5.33
CA VAL A 83 9.25 -4.11 6.47
C VAL A 83 8.46 -4.62 7.67
N THR A 84 8.82 -4.13 8.85
CA THR A 84 8.22 -4.49 10.12
C THR A 84 6.83 -3.85 10.30
N ALA A 85 6.02 -4.41 11.20
CA ALA A 85 4.62 -4.03 11.37
C ALA A 85 4.41 -2.56 11.78
N ASP A 86 5.34 -1.99 12.54
CA ASP A 86 5.40 -0.58 12.93
C ASP A 86 5.53 0.35 11.71
N ILE A 87 6.40 -0.01 10.76
CA ILE A 87 6.59 0.74 9.51
C ILE A 87 5.36 0.61 8.62
N VAL A 88 4.78 -0.60 8.50
CA VAL A 88 3.53 -0.83 7.72
C VAL A 88 2.38 0.01 8.27
N CYS A 89 2.16 -0.03 9.59
CA CYS A 89 1.12 0.75 10.25
C CYS A 89 1.36 2.26 10.09
N SER A 90 2.57 2.75 10.32
CA SER A 90 2.92 4.16 10.17
C SER A 90 2.71 4.64 8.73
N THR A 91 3.14 3.83 7.75
CA THR A 91 2.95 4.11 6.32
C THR A 91 1.47 4.16 5.95
N MET A 92 0.67 3.21 6.44
CA MET A 92 -0.78 3.21 6.21
C MET A 92 -1.42 4.48 6.75
N VAL A 93 -1.11 4.87 7.98
CA VAL A 93 -1.68 6.07 8.62
C VAL A 93 -1.30 7.32 7.85
N MET A 94 -0.03 7.48 7.47
CA MET A 94 0.41 8.62 6.65
C MET A 94 -0.25 8.61 5.27
N GLY A 95 -0.24 7.48 4.58
CA GLY A 95 -0.86 7.33 3.26
C GLY A 95 -2.35 7.65 3.27
N LEU A 96 -3.09 7.15 4.28
CA LEU A 96 -4.51 7.46 4.49
C LEU A 96 -4.74 8.94 4.79
N THR A 97 -3.89 9.55 5.60
CA THR A 97 -4.01 10.97 5.95
C THR A 97 -3.79 11.86 4.72
N ILE A 98 -2.78 11.55 3.89
CA ILE A 98 -2.50 12.27 2.64
C ILE A 98 -3.64 12.07 1.65
N ALA A 99 -4.07 10.82 1.43
CA ALA A 99 -5.17 10.48 0.53
C ALA A 99 -6.48 11.16 0.97
N GLY A 100 -6.77 11.16 2.28
CA GLY A 100 -7.94 11.81 2.87
C GLY A 100 -7.89 13.34 2.69
N THR A 101 -6.76 13.97 2.98
CA THR A 101 -6.57 15.42 2.82
C THR A 101 -6.77 15.85 1.37
N ILE A 102 -6.16 15.13 0.43
CA ILE A 102 -6.30 15.41 -1.01
C ILE A 102 -7.73 15.16 -1.48
N SER A 103 -8.40 14.13 -0.98
CA SER A 103 -9.82 13.86 -1.27
C SER A 103 -10.71 15.01 -0.81
N VAL A 104 -10.50 15.53 0.41
CA VAL A 104 -11.25 16.68 0.93
C VAL A 104 -11.02 17.93 0.08
N ILE A 105 -9.76 18.23 -0.29
CA ILE A 105 -9.42 19.38 -1.14
C ILE A 105 -10.08 19.26 -2.53
N LEU A 106 -10.06 18.06 -3.13
CA LEU A 106 -10.66 17.79 -4.44
C LEU A 106 -12.19 17.94 -4.43
N ILE A 107 -12.84 17.49 -3.36
CA ILE A 107 -14.29 17.67 -3.15
C ILE A 107 -14.62 19.15 -2.96
N ALA A 108 -13.87 19.86 -2.11
CA ALA A 108 -14.08 21.28 -1.84
C ALA A 108 -13.84 22.16 -3.08
N SER A 109 -12.90 21.78 -3.96
CA SER A 109 -12.58 22.49 -5.20
C SER A 109 -13.55 22.22 -6.35
N GLY A 110 -14.58 21.38 -6.14
CA GLY A 110 -15.58 21.03 -7.17
C GLY A 110 -15.03 20.24 -8.38
N ARG A 111 -13.75 19.88 -8.37
CA ARG A 111 -13.04 19.20 -9.48
C ARG A 111 -13.17 17.67 -9.45
N ALA A 112 -13.74 17.10 -8.38
CA ALA A 112 -13.97 15.66 -8.26
C ALA A 112 -15.41 15.34 -7.84
N GLY A 113 -16.10 14.54 -8.65
CA GLY A 113 -17.38 13.96 -8.26
C GLY A 113 -17.19 12.86 -7.20
N ARG A 114 -18.17 12.70 -6.29
CA ARG A 114 -18.20 11.74 -5.15
C ARG A 114 -17.87 10.27 -5.48
N LYS A 115 -17.83 9.87 -6.75
CA LYS A 115 -17.59 8.49 -7.20
C LYS A 115 -16.21 8.25 -7.85
N LYS A 116 -15.32 9.26 -7.85
CA LYS A 116 -13.99 9.10 -8.44
C LYS A 116 -13.11 8.30 -7.47
N GLN A 117 -12.96 6.99 -7.70
CA GLN A 117 -11.97 6.17 -6.98
C GLN A 117 -10.58 6.77 -7.19
N ILE A 118 -9.93 7.14 -6.09
CA ILE A 118 -8.57 7.65 -6.05
C ILE A 118 -7.66 6.45 -5.76
N ALA A 119 -6.66 6.25 -6.62
CA ALA A 119 -5.59 5.27 -6.45
C ALA A 119 -4.89 5.48 -5.10
N PHE A 120 -4.96 4.54 -4.17
CA PHE A 120 -4.37 4.70 -2.83
C PHE A 120 -2.87 4.41 -2.83
N THR A 121 -2.41 3.51 -3.70
CA THR A 121 -1.00 3.14 -3.85
C THR A 121 -0.01 4.33 -3.99
N PRO A 122 -0.25 5.38 -4.80
CA PRO A 122 0.64 6.55 -4.84
C PRO A 122 0.77 7.29 -3.51
N PHE A 123 -0.31 7.37 -2.73
CA PHE A 123 -0.28 7.99 -1.40
C PHE A 123 0.40 7.08 -0.38
N LEU A 124 0.25 5.76 -0.52
CA LEU A 124 0.99 4.78 0.26
C LEU A 124 2.50 4.91 0.03
N LEU A 125 2.94 5.12 -1.22
CA LEU A 125 4.34 5.37 -1.56
C LEU A 125 4.87 6.65 -0.89
N LEU A 126 4.09 7.73 -0.95
CA LEU A 126 4.46 8.97 -0.28
C LEU A 126 4.53 8.78 1.24
N GLY A 127 3.56 8.08 1.83
CA GLY A 127 3.58 7.73 3.25
C GLY A 127 4.81 6.91 3.63
N TYR A 128 5.21 5.96 2.79
CA TYR A 128 6.40 5.13 3.03
C TYR A 128 7.68 5.97 2.98
N GLY A 129 7.83 6.80 1.94
CA GLY A 129 8.98 7.68 1.80
C GLY A 129 9.10 8.68 2.95
N LEU A 130 7.98 9.19 3.48
CA LEU A 130 8.00 10.04 4.66
C LEU A 130 8.35 9.25 5.92
N THR A 131 7.77 8.06 6.11
CA THR A 131 8.06 7.23 7.29
C THR A 131 9.55 6.90 7.40
N GLU A 132 10.20 6.57 6.28
CA GLU A 132 11.65 6.30 6.21
C GLU A 132 12.52 7.52 6.46
N VAL A 133 12.00 8.74 6.27
CA VAL A 133 12.74 9.99 6.57
C VAL A 133 12.60 10.37 8.04
N PHE A 134 11.48 10.02 8.68
CA PHE A 134 11.15 10.44 10.04
C PHE A 134 11.47 9.40 11.14
N MET A 135 11.63 8.12 10.80
CA MET A 135 12.03 7.04 11.72
C MET A 135 13.45 6.57 11.44
#